data_AF-A0A812LWA2-F1
#
_entry.id   AF-A0A812LWA2-F1
#
_cell.length_a   1.000
_cell.length_b   1.000
_cell.length_c   1.000
_cell.angle_alpha   90.00
_cell.angle_beta   90.00
_cell.angle_gamma   90.00
#
_symmetry.space_group_name_H-M   'P 1'
#
loop_
_entity.id
_entity.type
_entity.pdbx_description
1 polymer ?
#
loop_
_entity_poly.entity_id
_entity_poly.type
_entity_poly.pdbx_seq_one_letter_code
_entity_poly.pdbx_strand_id
1 'polypeptide(L)'
;MATAAVQVQADDHLQLAPDEVRSYLDDAGFASVYLKGTEYGMPVMFLQAADAEITDQALNTALASMGAVLREKVDFALCYDLRDLRTPSMHNSSTIIKWMNDDEMSPLLSQHALVTCVMVQNSFAGMAVSGCTYVIQKLCSAAKPMAVVYTEEERDNFLREAIKQVKARRAQDATGEIKE
;
A
#
# COMPACT_ATOMS: atom_id res chain seq x y z
N MET A 1 27.14 23.52 29.85
CA MET A 1 25.67 23.57 29.96
C MET A 1 25.12 22.65 28.89
N ALA A 2 24.39 21.61 29.29
CA ALA A 2 23.87 20.59 28.38
C ALA A 2 22.67 21.16 27.61
N THR A 3 22.74 21.13 26.29
CA THR A 3 21.59 21.39 25.41
C THR A 3 20.66 20.18 25.50
N ALA A 4 19.48 20.39 26.07
CA ALA A 4 18.41 19.41 26.04
C ALA A 4 18.06 19.14 24.57
N ALA A 5 18.28 17.90 24.13
CA ALA A 5 17.75 17.42 22.87
C ALA A 5 16.23 17.43 23.00
N VAL A 6 15.57 18.31 22.25
CA VAL A 6 14.13 18.23 22.05
C VAL A 6 13.88 16.93 21.30
N GLN A 7 13.43 15.91 22.04
CA GLN A 7 12.78 14.74 21.45
C GLN A 7 11.57 15.26 20.69
N VAL A 8 11.68 15.26 19.36
CA VAL A 8 10.52 15.43 18.49
C VAL A 8 9.61 14.24 18.77
N GLN A 9 8.57 14.47 19.56
CA GLN A 9 7.48 13.52 19.72
C GLN A 9 6.90 13.27 18.34
N ALA A 10 7.04 12.03 17.88
CA ALA A 10 6.36 11.50 16.71
C ALA A 10 4.88 11.38 17.06
N ASP A 11 4.06 12.41 16.81
CA ASP A 11 2.62 12.32 17.10
C ASP A 11 1.74 13.32 16.32
N ASP A 12 2.12 13.66 15.09
CA ASP A 12 1.18 14.17 14.07
C ASP A 12 1.09 13.15 12.93
N HIS A 13 0.80 11.89 13.27
CA HIS A 13 0.42 10.90 12.26
C HIS A 13 -0.87 11.40 11.59
N LEU A 14 -0.85 11.62 10.27
CA LEU A 14 -2.03 11.94 9.48
C LEU A 14 -3.19 11.00 9.87
N GLN A 15 -4.16 11.51 10.63
CA GLN A 15 -5.39 10.80 10.97
C GLN A 15 -6.47 11.23 9.99
N LEU A 16 -6.81 10.36 9.05
CA LEU A 16 -7.96 10.54 8.19
C LEU A 16 -9.21 10.04 8.93
N ALA A 17 -10.24 10.88 9.01
CA ALA A 17 -11.54 10.45 9.50
C ALA A 17 -12.12 9.34 8.62
N PRO A 18 -13.03 8.49 9.14
CA PRO A 18 -13.71 7.50 8.30
C PRO A 18 -14.33 8.17 7.07
N ASP A 19 -14.11 7.56 5.90
CA ASP A 19 -14.53 8.05 4.58
C ASP A 19 -13.88 9.36 4.09
N GLU A 20 -12.98 9.96 4.87
CA GLU A 20 -12.13 11.04 4.39
C GLU A 20 -11.17 10.50 3.33
N VAL A 21 -11.16 11.13 2.15
CA VAL A 21 -10.30 10.77 1.03
C VAL A 21 -9.33 11.90 0.77
N ARG A 22 -8.03 11.55 0.78
CA ARG A 22 -6.95 12.43 0.32
C ARG A 22 -6.42 11.88 -1.01
N SER A 23 -6.78 12.53 -2.10
CA SER A 23 -6.27 12.20 -3.43
C SER A 23 -4.84 12.68 -3.61
N TYR A 24 -4.00 11.81 -4.18
CA TYR A 24 -2.65 12.14 -4.64
C TYR A 24 -2.55 12.10 -6.17
N LEU A 25 -3.56 11.51 -6.81
CA LEU A 25 -3.73 11.41 -8.24
C LEU A 25 -5.18 11.08 -8.58
N ASP A 26 -5.88 12.08 -9.09
CA ASP A 26 -7.20 11.89 -9.70
C ASP A 26 -6.96 11.53 -11.18
N ASP A 27 -6.87 10.22 -11.46
CA ASP A 27 -6.70 9.63 -12.78
C ASP A 27 -5.42 10.04 -13.57
N ALA A 28 -4.37 9.21 -13.53
CA ALA A 28 -3.20 9.33 -14.42
C ALA A 28 -3.41 8.76 -15.82
N GLY A 29 -4.64 8.39 -16.18
CA GLY A 29 -4.97 7.71 -17.43
C GLY A 29 -5.12 6.21 -17.24
N PHE A 30 -4.27 5.53 -16.45
CA PHE A 30 -4.41 4.09 -16.17
C PHE A 30 -4.67 3.75 -14.71
N ALA A 31 -4.47 4.69 -13.79
CA ALA A 31 -4.68 4.46 -12.37
C ALA A 31 -4.97 5.74 -11.60
N SER A 32 -5.71 5.60 -10.50
CA SER A 32 -5.86 6.63 -9.45
C SER A 32 -5.11 6.21 -8.19
N VAL A 33 -4.58 7.19 -7.45
CA VAL A 33 -3.86 6.97 -6.18
C VAL A 33 -4.45 7.88 -5.11
N TYR A 34 -4.98 7.28 -4.05
CA TYR A 34 -5.58 8.02 -2.94
C TYR A 34 -5.42 7.29 -1.61
N LEU A 35 -5.45 8.05 -0.53
CA LEU A 35 -5.46 7.54 0.83
C LEU A 35 -6.86 7.74 1.41
N LYS A 36 -7.51 6.68 1.88
CA LYS A 36 -8.85 6.71 2.47
C LYS A 36 -8.79 6.38 3.96
N GLY A 37 -9.37 7.22 4.80
CA GLY A 37 -9.64 6.90 6.20
C GLY A 37 -10.72 5.82 6.31
N THR A 38 -10.46 4.80 7.13
CA THR A 38 -11.37 3.65 7.24
C THR A 38 -11.75 3.38 8.70
N GLU A 39 -12.92 2.76 8.88
CA GLU A 39 -13.37 2.26 10.18
C GLU A 39 -12.48 1.13 10.74
N TYR A 40 -11.54 0.60 9.95
CA TYR A 40 -10.56 -0.40 10.39
C TYR A 40 -9.53 0.21 11.36
N GLY A 41 -9.54 1.54 11.49
CA GLY A 41 -8.64 2.31 12.34
C GLY A 41 -7.25 2.49 11.75
N MET A 42 -7.09 2.27 10.46
CA MET A 42 -5.85 2.54 9.72
C MET A 42 -6.25 3.05 8.33
N PRO A 43 -5.59 4.10 7.80
CA PRO A 43 -5.86 4.52 6.44
C PRO A 43 -5.45 3.43 5.45
N VAL A 44 -6.16 3.39 4.31
CA VAL A 44 -5.86 2.46 3.22
C VAL A 44 -5.43 3.29 2.01
N MET A 45 -4.22 3.03 1.50
CA MET A 45 -3.77 3.55 0.22
C MET A 45 -4.33 2.66 -0.88
N PHE A 46 -5.13 3.26 -1.76
CA PHE A 46 -5.65 2.61 -2.94
C PHE A 46 -4.82 2.99 -4.16
N LEU A 47 -4.40 1.99 -4.93
CA LEU A 47 -4.03 2.10 -6.33
C LEU A 47 -5.14 1.44 -7.14
N GLN A 48 -6.00 2.23 -7.77
CA GLN A 48 -7.13 1.71 -8.54
C GLN A 48 -6.82 1.81 -10.02
N ALA A 49 -6.67 0.67 -10.69
CA ALA A 49 -6.47 0.61 -12.12
C ALA A 49 -7.74 1.02 -12.88
N ALA A 50 -7.55 1.58 -14.07
CA ALA A 50 -8.59 1.90 -15.03
C ALA A 50 -8.38 1.07 -16.32
N ASP A 51 -9.45 0.81 -17.06
CA ASP A 51 -9.39 0.14 -18.37
C ASP A 51 -8.79 1.06 -19.44
N ALA A 52 -7.47 1.26 -19.37
CA ALA A 52 -6.72 2.12 -20.25
C ALA A 52 -5.30 1.59 -20.48
N GLU A 53 -4.65 2.10 -21.53
CA GLU A 53 -3.28 1.74 -21.86
C GLU A 53 -2.29 2.30 -20.83
N ILE A 54 -1.33 1.47 -20.42
CA ILE A 54 -0.29 1.86 -19.46
C ILE A 54 0.86 2.52 -20.22
N THR A 55 0.80 3.83 -20.38
CA THR A 55 1.90 4.61 -20.94
C THR A 55 3.01 4.83 -19.90
N ASP A 56 4.25 5.03 -20.34
CA ASP A 56 5.37 5.30 -19.42
C ASP A 56 5.16 6.57 -18.59
N GLN A 57 4.56 7.59 -19.19
CA GLN A 57 4.24 8.83 -18.48
C GLN A 57 3.21 8.58 -17.38
N ALA A 58 2.13 7.87 -17.70
CA ALA A 58 1.08 7.55 -16.75
C ALA A 58 1.60 6.67 -15.61
N LEU A 59 2.41 5.65 -15.94
CA LEU A 59 3.08 4.78 -14.97
C LEU A 59 3.97 5.58 -14.02
N ASN A 60 4.89 6.39 -14.54
CA ASN A 60 5.79 7.18 -13.70
C ASN A 60 5.04 8.20 -12.84
N THR A 61 3.91 8.73 -13.33
CA THR A 61 3.05 9.63 -12.54
C THR A 61 2.40 8.88 -11.38
N ALA A 62 1.83 7.70 -11.62
CA ALA A 62 1.26 6.87 -10.56
C ALA A 62 2.30 6.46 -9.51
N LEU A 63 3.50 6.05 -9.94
CA LEU A 63 4.60 5.71 -9.04
C LEU A 63 5.07 6.92 -8.21
N ALA A 64 5.14 8.11 -8.82
CA ALA A 64 5.47 9.33 -8.11
C ALA A 64 4.41 9.69 -7.04
N SER A 65 3.12 9.54 -7.36
CA SER A 65 2.03 9.76 -6.41
C SER A 65 2.01 8.74 -5.27
N MET A 66 2.28 7.46 -5.54
CA MET A 66 2.49 6.47 -4.47
C MET A 66 3.70 6.84 -3.59
N GLY A 67 4.79 7.33 -4.19
CA GLY A 67 5.94 7.85 -3.47
C GLY A 67 5.61 9.05 -2.58
N ALA A 68 4.69 9.93 -3.02
CA ALA A 68 4.21 11.03 -2.19
C ALA A 68 3.46 10.53 -0.95
N VAL A 69 2.60 9.51 -1.08
CA VAL A 69 1.94 8.88 0.08
C VAL A 69 2.96 8.28 1.04
N LEU A 70 3.94 7.53 0.52
CA LEU A 70 5.00 6.91 1.33
C LEU A 70 5.79 7.93 2.15
N ARG A 71 6.05 9.12 1.58
CA ARG A 71 6.78 10.20 2.25
C ARG A 71 5.99 10.89 3.37
N GLU A 72 4.68 10.65 3.49
CA GLU A 72 3.91 11.07 4.67
C GLU A 72 4.32 10.29 5.93
N LYS A 73 5.01 9.14 5.78
CA LYS A 73 5.53 8.30 6.87
C LYS A 73 4.46 7.87 7.88
N VAL A 74 3.25 7.66 7.37
CA VAL A 74 2.10 7.17 8.14
C VAL A 74 1.95 5.69 7.87
N ASP A 75 1.58 4.92 8.89
CA ASP A 75 1.29 3.50 8.69
C ASP A 75 -0.07 3.32 8.02
N PHE A 76 -0.09 2.51 6.95
CA PHE A 76 -1.30 2.27 6.17
C PHE A 76 -1.38 0.81 5.71
N ALA A 77 -2.58 0.42 5.28
CA ALA A 77 -2.76 -0.77 4.45
C ALA A 77 -2.75 -0.39 2.97
N LEU A 78 -2.30 -1.30 2.12
CA LEU A 78 -2.31 -1.16 0.67
C LEU A 78 -3.47 -1.94 0.07
N CYS A 79 -4.17 -1.33 -0.87
CA CYS A 79 -5.12 -2.02 -1.73
C CYS A 79 -4.79 -1.72 -3.19
N TYR A 80 -4.32 -2.75 -3.90
CA TYR A 80 -4.15 -2.72 -5.35
C TYR A 80 -5.44 -3.24 -5.99
N ASP A 81 -6.27 -2.36 -6.53
CA ASP A 81 -7.43 -2.78 -7.33
C ASP A 81 -7.02 -2.92 -8.79
N LEU A 82 -6.74 -4.16 -9.20
CA LEU A 82 -6.22 -4.50 -10.51
C LEU A 82 -7.31 -5.10 -11.41
N ARG A 83 -8.59 -4.99 -11.03
CA ARG A 83 -9.70 -5.58 -11.79
C ARG A 83 -9.73 -5.09 -13.24
N ASP A 84 -9.43 -3.82 -13.46
CA ASP A 84 -9.46 -3.20 -14.80
C ASP A 84 -8.05 -3.02 -15.40
N LEU A 85 -7.03 -3.66 -14.82
CA LEU A 85 -5.65 -3.53 -15.29
C LEU A 85 -5.47 -4.21 -16.64
N ARG A 86 -5.11 -3.43 -17.67
CA ARG A 86 -4.62 -4.00 -18.93
C ARG A 86 -3.27 -4.67 -18.78
N THR A 87 -2.96 -5.64 -19.64
CA THR A 87 -1.68 -6.35 -19.62
C THR A 87 -0.49 -5.39 -19.69
N PRO A 88 0.34 -5.30 -18.64
CA PRO A 88 1.54 -4.48 -18.68
C PRO A 88 2.60 -5.08 -19.59
N SER A 89 3.38 -4.23 -20.24
CA SER A 89 4.57 -4.66 -20.96
C SER A 89 5.67 -5.13 -19.98
N MET A 90 6.64 -5.90 -20.48
CA MET A 90 7.84 -6.24 -19.70
C MET A 90 8.61 -5.00 -19.23
N HIS A 91 8.56 -3.91 -20.00
CA HIS A 91 9.15 -2.64 -19.62
C HIS A 91 8.44 -2.05 -18.39
N ASN A 92 7.11 -1.98 -18.41
CA ASN A 92 6.32 -1.47 -17.28
C ASN A 92 6.59 -2.28 -16.00
N SER A 93 6.58 -3.61 -16.08
CA SER A 93 6.88 -4.49 -14.94
C SER A 93 8.28 -4.25 -14.39
N SER A 94 9.28 -4.09 -15.27
CA SER A 94 10.66 -3.79 -14.86
C SER A 94 10.78 -2.42 -14.17
N THR A 95 10.05 -1.42 -14.65
CA THR A 95 10.03 -0.07 -14.04
C THR A 95 9.40 -0.10 -12.65
N ILE A 96 8.28 -0.82 -12.47
CA ILE A 96 7.65 -1.01 -11.15
C ILE A 96 8.62 -1.70 -10.18
N ILE A 97 9.25 -2.81 -10.61
CA ILE A 97 10.20 -3.55 -9.77
C ILE A 97 11.38 -2.66 -9.36
N LYS A 98 11.93 -1.87 -10.29
CA LYS A 98 13.02 -0.94 -9.98
C LYS A 98 12.60 0.10 -8.97
N TRP A 99 11.42 0.71 -9.14
CA TRP A 99 10.88 1.70 -8.20
C TRP A 99 10.66 1.10 -6.81
N MET A 100 10.12 -0.12 -6.71
CA MET A 100 9.89 -0.77 -5.41
C MET A 100 11.20 -1.15 -4.69
N ASN A 101 12.29 -1.35 -5.42
CA ASN A 101 13.62 -1.64 -4.88
C ASN A 101 14.53 -0.41 -4.84
N ASP A 102 14.00 0.78 -5.11
CA ASP A 102 14.74 2.02 -5.00
C ASP A 102 15.16 2.28 -3.54
N ASP A 103 16.34 2.89 -3.36
CA ASP A 103 16.94 3.13 -2.05
C ASP A 103 16.07 4.02 -1.15
N GLU A 104 15.23 4.88 -1.73
CA GLU A 104 14.29 5.72 -1.00
C GLU A 104 12.97 4.98 -0.70
N MET A 105 12.40 4.31 -1.70
CA MET A 105 11.05 3.74 -1.62
C MET A 105 11.00 2.42 -0.85
N SER A 106 12.01 1.57 -1.01
CA SER A 106 12.03 0.23 -0.40
C SER A 106 11.96 0.27 1.13
N PRO A 107 12.74 1.12 1.84
CA PRO A 107 12.60 1.28 3.30
C PRO A 107 11.22 1.78 3.72
N LEU A 108 10.66 2.77 3.00
CA LEU A 108 9.35 3.34 3.33
C LEU A 108 8.23 2.30 3.17
N LEU A 109 8.24 1.53 2.07
CA LEU A 109 7.30 0.42 1.87
C LEU A 109 7.45 -0.64 2.96
N SER A 110 8.69 -1.00 3.30
CA SER A 110 8.98 -1.99 4.33
C SER A 110 8.51 -1.54 5.72
N GLN A 111 8.62 -0.25 6.03
CA GLN A 111 8.26 0.28 7.35
C GLN A 111 6.76 0.56 7.50
N HIS A 112 6.14 1.18 6.49
CA HIS A 112 4.82 1.82 6.64
C HIS A 112 3.64 1.06 6.03
N ALA A 113 3.87 0.27 4.97
CA ALA A 113 2.82 -0.53 4.37
C ALA A 113 2.64 -1.84 5.15
N LEU A 114 1.66 -1.93 6.05
CA LEU A 114 1.60 -3.02 7.04
C LEU A 114 0.79 -4.23 6.60
N VAL A 115 -0.17 -4.01 5.71
CA VAL A 115 -1.08 -5.04 5.17
C VAL A 115 -1.21 -4.77 3.67
N THR A 116 -1.24 -5.82 2.85
CA THR A 116 -1.41 -5.69 1.40
C THR A 116 -2.62 -6.50 0.93
N CYS A 117 -3.56 -5.85 0.28
CA CYS A 117 -4.67 -6.49 -0.41
C CYS A 117 -4.52 -6.27 -1.92
N VAL A 118 -4.75 -7.31 -2.70
CA VAL A 118 -4.79 -7.24 -4.17
C VAL A 118 -6.16 -7.69 -4.62
N MET A 119 -6.94 -6.80 -5.22
CA MET A 119 -8.22 -7.15 -5.84
C MET A 119 -8.02 -7.48 -7.31
N VAL A 120 -8.61 -8.59 -7.75
CA VAL A 120 -8.58 -9.04 -9.15
C VAL A 120 -9.99 -9.47 -9.58
N GLN A 121 -10.26 -9.56 -10.88
CA GLN A 121 -11.57 -10.07 -11.33
C GLN A 121 -11.75 -11.54 -10.91
N ASN A 122 -13.00 -11.97 -10.68
CA ASN A 122 -13.36 -13.37 -10.37
C ASN A 122 -13.17 -14.33 -11.58
N SER A 123 -12.56 -13.85 -12.65
CA SER A 123 -11.93 -14.68 -13.66
C SER A 123 -10.45 -14.40 -13.56
N PHE A 124 -9.62 -15.43 -13.48
CA PHE A 124 -8.16 -15.30 -13.55
C PHE A 124 -7.82 -14.78 -14.97
N ALA A 125 -8.03 -13.49 -15.20
CA ALA A 125 -7.87 -12.82 -16.47
C ALA A 125 -6.38 -12.78 -16.79
N GLY A 126 -5.92 -13.87 -17.41
CA GLY A 126 -4.66 -13.97 -18.12
C GLY A 126 -3.42 -13.98 -17.24
N MET A 127 -2.35 -14.54 -17.80
CA MET A 127 -1.01 -14.58 -17.22
C MET A 127 -0.50 -13.19 -16.74
N ALA A 128 -1.08 -12.09 -17.22
CA ALA A 128 -0.71 -10.72 -16.91
C ALA A 128 -0.91 -10.34 -15.44
N VAL A 129 -2.14 -10.48 -14.92
CA VAL A 129 -2.46 -10.13 -13.52
C VAL A 129 -1.73 -11.06 -12.56
N SER A 130 -1.52 -12.33 -12.95
CA SER A 130 -0.74 -13.28 -12.17
C SER A 130 0.73 -12.86 -12.00
N GLY A 131 1.35 -12.26 -13.04
CA GLY A 131 2.71 -11.75 -12.98
C GLY A 131 2.84 -10.58 -12.00
N CYS A 132 1.94 -9.59 -12.09
CA CYS A 132 1.91 -8.46 -11.16
C CYS A 132 1.65 -8.92 -9.73
N THR A 133 0.68 -9.81 -9.53
CA THR A 133 0.34 -10.35 -8.22
C THR A 133 1.53 -11.11 -7.62
N TYR A 134 2.23 -11.92 -8.42
CA TYR A 134 3.44 -12.62 -7.99
C TYR A 134 4.56 -11.66 -7.58
N VAL A 135 4.78 -10.59 -8.34
CA VAL A 135 5.77 -9.56 -7.98
C VAL A 135 5.40 -8.89 -6.66
N ILE A 136 4.15 -8.48 -6.47
CA ILE A 136 3.67 -7.89 -5.21
C ILE A 136 3.86 -8.88 -4.05
N GLN A 137 3.51 -10.16 -4.25
CA GLN A 137 3.71 -11.21 -3.24
C GLN A 137 5.17 -11.40 -2.85
N LYS A 138 6.10 -11.30 -3.81
CA LYS A 138 7.54 -11.42 -3.54
C LYS A 138 8.12 -10.20 -2.83
N LEU A 139 7.50 -9.04 -2.98
CA LEU A 139 7.95 -7.79 -2.38
C LEU A 139 7.32 -7.53 -1.01
N CYS A 140 6.16 -8.13 -0.73
CA CYS A 140 5.64 -8.17 0.63
C CYS A 140 6.53 -9.08 1.49
N SER A 141 7.03 -8.55 2.61
CA SER A 141 7.76 -9.39 3.57
C SER A 141 6.82 -10.49 4.09
N ALA A 142 7.35 -11.70 4.31
CA ALA A 142 6.55 -12.84 4.77
C ALA A 142 5.82 -12.60 6.11
N ALA A 143 6.25 -11.58 6.88
CA ALA A 143 5.64 -11.18 8.15
C ALA A 143 4.39 -10.31 7.99
N LYS A 144 4.19 -9.67 6.82
CA LYS A 144 3.07 -8.77 6.55
C LYS A 144 1.89 -9.54 5.96
N PRO A 145 0.67 -9.41 6.52
CA PRO A 145 -0.50 -10.06 5.97
C PRO A 145 -0.75 -9.62 4.53
N MET A 146 -0.97 -10.59 3.65
CA MET A 146 -1.35 -10.36 2.26
C MET A 146 -2.49 -11.29 1.83
N ALA A 147 -3.44 -10.76 1.07
CA ALA A 147 -4.48 -11.56 0.42
C ALA A 147 -4.76 -11.07 -1.01
N VAL A 148 -5.12 -12.03 -1.86
CA VAL A 148 -5.74 -11.78 -3.17
C VAL A 148 -7.23 -12.04 -3.00
N VAL A 149 -8.05 -11.08 -3.36
CA VAL A 149 -9.52 -11.11 -3.20
C VAL A 149 -10.21 -10.75 -4.50
N TYR A 150 -11.49 -11.07 -4.60
CA TYR A 150 -12.28 -10.93 -5.82
C TYR A 150 -13.45 -9.97 -5.68
N THR A 151 -13.83 -9.64 -4.44
CA THR A 151 -14.91 -8.70 -4.13
C THR A 151 -14.49 -7.64 -3.12
N GLU A 152 -15.23 -6.54 -3.08
CA GLU A 152 -15.00 -5.46 -2.10
C GLU A 152 -15.34 -5.92 -0.68
N GLU A 153 -16.34 -6.78 -0.52
CA GLU A 153 -16.67 -7.40 0.77
C GLU A 153 -15.51 -8.26 1.29
N GLU A 154 -14.90 -9.08 0.44
CA GLU A 154 -13.72 -9.88 0.81
C GLU A 154 -12.52 -9.00 1.16
N ARG A 155 -12.28 -7.92 0.38
CA ARG A 155 -11.27 -6.90 0.70
C ARG A 155 -11.49 -6.35 2.10
N ASP A 156 -12.70 -5.87 2.37
CA ASP A 156 -13.03 -5.16 3.60
C ASP A 156 -12.96 -6.09 4.82
N ASN A 157 -13.44 -7.33 4.68
CA ASN A 157 -13.32 -8.35 5.71
C ASN A 157 -11.85 -8.70 6.00
N PHE A 158 -11.03 -8.90 4.96
CA PHE A 158 -9.60 -9.19 5.12
C PHE A 158 -8.87 -8.02 5.78
N LEU A 159 -9.04 -6.79 5.27
CA LEU A 159 -8.36 -5.61 5.79
C LEU A 159 -8.72 -5.38 7.26
N ARG A 160 -10.00 -5.47 7.63
CA ARG A 160 -10.46 -5.32 9.01
C ARG A 160 -9.76 -6.28 9.97
N GLU A 161 -9.73 -7.57 9.63
CA GLU A 161 -9.12 -8.59 10.49
C GLU A 161 -7.59 -8.49 10.51
N ALA A 162 -6.95 -8.27 9.37
CA ALA A 162 -5.50 -8.15 9.27
C ALA A 162 -4.97 -6.92 10.02
N ILE A 163 -5.62 -5.76 9.88
CA ILE A 163 -5.25 -4.53 10.58
C ILE A 163 -5.40 -4.72 12.10
N LYS A 164 -6.49 -5.35 12.55
CA LYS A 164 -6.70 -5.66 13.97
C LYS A 164 -5.57 -6.53 14.53
N GLN A 165 -5.15 -7.57 13.79
CA GLN A 165 -4.04 -8.44 14.20
C GLN A 165 -2.70 -7.71 14.25
N VAL A 166 -2.40 -6.88 13.25
CA VAL A 166 -1.16 -6.08 13.21
C VAL A 166 -1.09 -5.11 14.40
N LYS A 167 -2.19 -4.42 14.69
CA LYS A 167 -2.27 -3.51 15.86
C LYS A 167 -2.08 -4.27 17.17
N ALA A 168 -2.71 -5.42 17.33
CA ALA A 168 -2.56 -6.24 18.52
C ALA A 168 -1.10 -6.71 18.71
N ARG A 169 -0.44 -7.17 17.63
CA ARG A 169 0.98 -7.56 17.67
C ARG A 169 1.88 -6.40 18.08
N ARG A 170 1.71 -5.23 17.46
CA ARG A 170 2.52 -4.04 17.80
C ARG A 170 2.27 -3.55 19.23
N ALA A 171 1.04 -3.63 19.72
CA ALA A 171 0.74 -3.33 21.11
C ALA A 171 1.46 -4.31 22.05
N GLN A 172 1.46 -5.61 21.73
CA GLN A 172 2.21 -6.62 22.47
C GLN A 172 3.72 -6.33 22.46
N ASP A 173 4.30 -6.04 21.30
CA ASP A 173 5.72 -5.68 21.16
C ASP A 173 6.08 -4.41 21.96
N ALA A 174 5.19 -3.42 21.99
CA ALA A 174 5.36 -2.19 22.79
C ALA A 174 5.22 -2.42 24.30
N THR A 175 4.46 -3.43 24.71
CA THR A 175 4.27 -3.82 26.13
C THR A 175 5.21 -4.94 26.60
N GLY A 176 6.00 -5.52 25.69
CA GLY A 176 6.74 -6.76 25.87
C GLY A 176 8.13 -6.58 26.47
N GLU A 177 8.21 -6.73 27.79
CA GLU A 177 9.14 -7.58 28.52
C GLU A 177 10.62 -7.59 28.09
N ILE A 178 11.44 -6.88 28.87
CA ILE A 178 12.80 -7.30 29.22
C ILE A 178 12.69 -8.70 29.83
N LYS A 179 12.95 -9.74 29.05
CA LYS A 179 13.31 -11.04 29.61
C LYS A 179 14.80 -11.02 29.89
N GLU A 180 15.16 -10.81 31.15
CA GLU A 180 16.47 -11.17 31.71
C GLU A 180 16.74 -12.67 31.54
#